data_AF-A0A371B048-F1
#
_entry.id   AF-A0A371B048-F1
#
_cell.length_a   1.000
_cell.length_b   1.000
_cell.length_c   1.000
_cell.angle_alpha   90.00
_cell.angle_beta   90.00
_cell.angle_gamma   90.00
#
_symmetry.space_group_name_H-M   'P 1'
#
loop_
_entity.id
_entity.type
_entity.pdbx_description
1 polymer ?
#
loop_
_entity_poly.entity_id
_entity_poly.type
_entity_poly.pdbx_seq_one_letter_code
_entity_poly.pdbx_strand_id
1 'polypeptide(L)' 'MERLFVETKQGNIPIDDAIVEKYELKEGTFTPFTHQRIVDKNGNFFHEEVEKKKTSLKN' A
#
# COMPACT_ATOMS: atom_id res chain seq x y z
N MET A 1 4.08 -7.42 -14.45
CA MET A 1 3.75 -6.43 -13.41
C MET A 1 2.49 -6.91 -12.72
N GLU A 2 2.53 -6.99 -11.39
CA GLU A 2 1.34 -7.30 -10.60
C GLU A 2 0.44 -6.06 -10.58
N ARG A 3 -0.87 -6.26 -10.78
CA ARG A 3 -1.83 -5.15 -10.76
C ARG A 3 -2.13 -4.78 -9.32
N LEU A 4 -1.89 -3.52 -8.98
CA LEU A 4 -2.20 -2.98 -7.67
C LEU A 4 -3.60 -2.37 -7.65
N PHE A 5 -4.23 -2.44 -6.48
CA PHE A 5 -5.56 -1.91 -6.26
C PHE A 5 -5.59 -1.02 -5.02
N VAL A 6 -6.50 -0.07 -4.97
CA VAL A 6 -6.78 0.73 -3.78
C VAL A 6 -7.97 0.11 -3.05
N GLU A 7 -7.80 -0.22 -1.78
CA GLU A 7 -8.87 -0.67 -0.90
C GLU A 7 -9.80 0.49 -0.57
N THR A 8 -11.04 0.43 -1.07
CA THR A 8 -12.08 1.41 -0.77
C THR A 8 -13.28 0.72 -0.13
N LYS A 9 -14.14 1.49 0.56
CA LYS A 9 -15.39 0.97 1.13
C LYS A 9 -16.37 0.42 0.08
N GLN A 10 -16.19 0.78 -1.19
CA GLN A 10 -17.04 0.37 -2.31
C GLN A 10 -16.43 -0.80 -3.10
N GLY A 11 -15.23 -1.25 -2.73
CA GLY A 11 -14.47 -2.30 -3.41
C GLY A 11 -13.06 -1.86 -3.80
N ASN A 12 -12.35 -2.77 -4.46
CA ASN A 12 -10.96 -2.57 -4.85
C ASN A 12 -10.90 -1.86 -6.21
N ILE A 13 -10.30 -0.67 -6.26
CA ILE A 13 -10.17 0.12 -7.49
C ILE A 13 -8.80 -0.16 -8.11
N PRO A 14 -8.70 -0.60 -9.38
CA PRO A 14 -7.41 -0.83 -10.02
C PRO A 14 -6.62 0.48 -10.17
N ILE A 15 -5.32 0.42 -9.92
CA ILE A 15 -4.39 1.53 -10.13
C ILE A 15 -3.76 1.37 -11.51
N ASP A 16 -3.62 2.49 -12.23
CA ASP A 16 -2.92 2.52 -13.51
C ASP A 16 -1.42 2.24 -13.30
N ASP A 17 -0.84 1.37 -14.14
CA ASP A 17 0.57 0.99 -14.09
C ASP A 17 1.48 2.23 -14.19
N ALA A 18 1.07 3.27 -14.91
CA ALA A 18 1.82 4.53 -15.00
C ALA A 18 1.91 5.27 -13.64
N ILE A 19 0.88 5.15 -12.79
CA ILE A 19 0.88 5.73 -11.44
C ILE A 19 1.72 4.84 -10.52
N VAL A 20 1.61 3.51 -10.66
CA VAL A 20 2.41 2.55 -9.89
C VAL A 20 3.90 2.81 -10.09
N GLU A 21 4.34 2.95 -11.34
CA GLU A 21 5.75 3.20 -11.66
C GLU A 21 6.20 4.60 -11.21
N LYS A 22 5.38 5.63 -11.47
CA LYS A 22 5.71 7.02 -11.11
C LYS A 22 5.92 7.25 -9.61
N TYR A 23 5.15 6.54 -8.79
CA TYR A 23 5.18 6.69 -7.33
C TYR A 23 5.76 5.47 -6.60
N GLU A 24 6.33 4.52 -7.34
CA GLU A 24 6.89 3.26 -6.83
C GLU A 24 5.95 2.57 -5.83
N LEU A 25 4.66 2.51 -6.18
CA LEU A 25 3.62 1.97 -5.32
C LEU A 25 3.83 0.47 -5.08
N LYS A 26 3.57 0.04 -3.85
CA LYS A 26 3.69 -1.36 -3.43
C LYS A 26 2.50 -1.78 -2.59
N GLU A 27 2.17 -3.08 -2.61
CA GLU A 27 1.16 -3.65 -1.71
C GLU A 27 1.52 -3.36 -0.24
N GLY A 28 0.49 -3.12 0.58
CA GLY A 28 0.67 -2.84 2.01
C GLY A 28 1.11 -1.41 2.33
N THR A 29 1.41 -0.60 1.31
CA THR A 29 1.66 0.85 1.47
C THR A 29 0.37 1.67 1.29
N PHE A 30 0.45 2.97 1.54
CA PHE A 30 -0.67 3.90 1.36
C PHE A 30 -0.44 4.81 0.15
N THR A 31 -1.51 5.10 -0.59
CA THR A 31 -1.49 6.03 -1.71
C THR A 31 -1.10 7.45 -1.23
N PRO A 32 -0.24 8.19 -1.94
CA PRO A 32 0.19 9.52 -1.52
C PRO A 32 -0.89 10.61 -1.64
N PHE A 33 -1.92 10.38 -2.47
CA PHE A 33 -2.98 11.36 -2.76
C PHE A 33 -4.22 11.20 -1.86
N THR A 34 -4.57 9.97 -1.50
CA THR A 34 -5.81 9.68 -0.75
C THR A 34 -5.57 8.98 0.59
N HIS A 35 -4.32 8.63 0.93
CA HIS A 35 -3.98 7.81 2.11
C HIS A 35 -4.81 6.51 2.23
N GLN A 36 -5.25 5.95 1.11
CA GLN A 36 -5.92 4.66 1.06
C GLN A 36 -4.90 3.55 0.91
N ARG A 37 -5.22 2.36 1.41
CA ARG A 37 -4.30 1.22 1.41
C ARG A 37 -4.23 0.60 0.01
N ILE A 38 -3.03 0.22 -0.39
CA ILE A 38 -2.79 -0.52 -1.62
C ILE A 38 -2.80 -2.02 -1.33
N VAL A 39 -3.59 -2.75 -2.11
CA VAL A 39 -3.89 -4.18 -1.95
C VAL A 39 -3.79 -4.90 -3.30
N ASP A 40 -3.73 -6.23 -3.26
CA ASP A 40 -3.80 -7.09 -4.43
C ASP A 40 -5.24 -7.16 -4.99
N LYS A 41 -5.42 -7.93 -6.07
CA LYS A 41 -6.73 -8.18 -6.69
C LYS A 41 -7.79 -8.78 -5.75
N ASN A 42 -7.37 -9.44 -4.68
CA ASN A 42 -8.22 -10.10 -3.70
C ASN A 42 -8.47 -9.22 -2.46
N GLY A 43 -7.81 -8.06 -2.35
CA GLY A 43 -7.84 -7.22 -1.16
C GLY A 43 -6.82 -7.62 -0.09
N ASN A 44 -5.93 -8.56 -0.38
CA ASN A 44 -4.83 -8.92 0.49
C ASN A 44 -3.69 -7.92 0.35
N PHE A 45 -2.95 -7.70 1.43
CA PHE A 45 -1.73 -6.93 1.38
C PHE A 45 -0.72 -7.54 2.33
N PHE A 46 0.53 -7.58 1.89
CA PHE A 46 1.65 -7.88 2.77
C PHE A 46 2.11 -6.57 3.39
N HIS A 47 1.90 -6.41 4.69
CA HIS A 47 2.70 -5.45 5.43
C HIS A 47 4.07 -6.10 5.55
N GLU A 48 5.04 -5.65 4.75
CA GLU A 48 6.44 -5.86 5.13
C GLU A 48 6.54 -5.20 6.50
N GLU A 49 6.58 -6.03 7.53
CA GLU A 49 6.83 -5.61 8.90
C GLU A 49 8.27 -5.10 8.87
N VAL A 50 8.43 -3.83 8.47
CA VAL A 50 9.69 -3.13 8.64
C VAL A 50 9.89 -3.22 10.13
N GLU A 51 10.85 -4.05 10.57
CA GLU A 51 11.25 -4.15 11.96
C GLU A 51 11.59 -2.73 12.40
N LYS A 52 10.59 -2.01 12.90
CA LYS A 52 10.77 -0.78 13.61
C LYS A 52 11.50 -1.26 14.84
N LYS A 53 12.83 -1.14 14.83
CA LYS A 53 13.65 -1.12 16.03
C LYS A 53 12.88 -0.27 17.02
N LYS A 54 12.25 -0.93 18.00
CA LYS A 54 11.59 -0.30 19.13
C LYS A 54 12.71 0.33 19.96
N THR A 55 13.29 1.44 19.52
CA THR A 55 14.02 2.34 20.41
C THR A 55 12.96 3.10 21.19
N SER A 56 12.44 2.41 22.20
CA SER A 56 11.82 2.99 23.37
C SER A 56 12.83 3.96 23.96
N LEU A 57 12.75 5.26 23.63
CA LEU A 57 13.35 6.28 24.47
C LEU A 57 12.51 6.32 25.75
N LYS A 58 12.93 5.54 26.75
CA LYS A 58 12.68 5.86 28.15
C LYS A 58 13.50 7.11 28.45
N ASN A 59 12.84 8.23 28.70
CA ASN A 59 13.35 9.31 29.54
C ASN A 59 12.20 9.79 30.42
#